data_AF-A0A8J4LR08-F1
#
_entry.id   AF-A0A8J4LR08-F1
#
_cell.length_a   1.000
_cell.length_b   1.000
_cell.length_c   1.000
_cell.angle_alpha   90.00
_cell.angle_beta   90.00
_cell.angle_gamma   90.00
#
_symmetry.space_group_name_H-M   'P 1'
#
loop_
_entity.id
_entity.type
_entity.pdbx_description
1 polymer ?
#
loop_
_entity_poly.entity_id
_entity_poly.type
_entity_poly.pdbx_seq_one_letter_code
_entity_poly.pdbx_strand_id
1 'polypeptide(L)'
;MCAAQLCSATSTPSCSGRAALKYNHLRHIVPLRQIRVSLQRANTSAVHALYNFTDSAEVRIPGQRRNRGQLKKEAREIMDVVRGLTSMTAKQLGAVSHLLPPGTVDAVGIAARLPRSNQGRKRQEGLIAKMLRGQLTEQQMDKLEAAVVVATEHQGIYDDGDVSGLVEVWREGLLEGDQAVVAEVYGYPATWGPDHQQLRAVVRQCQQALEAERSQGSDRPRDEISAESPVAGFSSSSSSSSSSSTDVSHGGDDPEEDLAAILAEAAARSGAGRGSAKVRGLRKHKTPEPPSRALIRTLGKMLRPLATRVVQEGSM
;
A
#
# COMPACT_ATOMS: atom_id res chain seq x y z
N MET A 1 -35.29 -45.82 44.73
CA MET A 1 -35.94 -44.51 44.53
C MET A 1 -35.38 -43.93 43.24
N CYS A 2 -35.91 -44.28 42.07
CA CYS A 2 -37.01 -43.61 41.35
C CYS A 2 -36.84 -42.08 41.26
N ALA A 3 -36.38 -41.58 40.12
CA ALA A 3 -37.11 -40.61 39.29
C ALA A 3 -36.37 -40.34 37.98
N ALA A 4 -37.10 -40.47 36.88
CA ALA A 4 -36.75 -40.12 35.51
C ALA A 4 -37.30 -38.74 35.14
N GLN A 5 -36.68 -38.03 34.18
CA GLN A 5 -37.29 -36.96 33.38
C GLN A 5 -36.37 -36.66 32.18
N LEU A 6 -36.69 -37.14 30.96
CA LEU A 6 -37.57 -36.56 29.92
C LEU A 6 -37.00 -35.23 29.38
N CYS A 7 -36.33 -35.27 28.21
CA CYS A 7 -36.90 -35.08 26.86
C CYS A 7 -37.44 -33.66 26.61
N SER A 8 -36.70 -32.85 25.83
CA SER A 8 -37.23 -31.66 25.16
C SER A 8 -36.78 -31.63 23.71
N ALA A 9 -37.76 -31.37 22.85
CA ALA A 9 -37.83 -31.71 21.44
C ALA A 9 -37.15 -30.70 20.50
N THR A 10 -36.73 -31.23 19.35
CA THR A 10 -36.35 -30.53 18.13
C THR A 10 -37.57 -29.94 17.43
N SER A 11 -37.49 -28.66 17.05
CA SER A 11 -38.48 -27.98 16.22
C SER A 11 -37.79 -27.33 15.01
N THR A 12 -37.95 -27.94 13.84
CA THR A 12 -37.59 -27.39 12.53
C THR A 12 -38.78 -26.63 11.94
N PRO A 13 -38.62 -25.37 11.48
CA PRO A 13 -39.63 -24.74 10.63
C PRO A 13 -39.42 -25.10 9.15
N SER A 14 -40.43 -25.79 8.62
CA SER A 14 -40.73 -26.00 7.21
C SER A 14 -41.42 -24.76 6.64
N CYS A 15 -40.90 -24.19 5.56
CA CYS A 15 -41.60 -23.16 4.78
C CYS A 15 -41.59 -23.52 3.30
N SER A 16 -42.59 -24.32 2.91
CA SER A 16 -43.07 -24.46 1.55
C SER A 16 -43.96 -23.27 1.18
N GLY A 17 -43.61 -22.52 0.13
CA GLY A 17 -44.43 -21.40 -0.37
C GLY A 17 -44.36 -21.29 -1.89
N ARG A 18 -45.03 -22.23 -2.58
CA ARG A 18 -45.36 -22.14 -4.01
C ARG A 18 -46.55 -21.19 -4.16
N ALA A 19 -46.37 -20.05 -4.83
CA ALA A 19 -47.47 -19.26 -5.38
C ALA A 19 -47.34 -19.24 -6.90
N ALA A 20 -48.32 -19.85 -7.57
CA ALA A 20 -48.53 -19.77 -9.00
C ALA A 20 -49.53 -18.63 -9.27
N LEU A 21 -49.13 -17.65 -10.09
CA LEU A 21 -50.08 -16.74 -10.72
C LEU A 21 -49.92 -16.81 -12.24
N LYS A 22 -51.04 -17.15 -12.86
CA LYS A 22 -51.26 -17.33 -14.29
C LYS A 22 -51.85 -16.04 -14.88
N TYR A 23 -51.33 -15.70 -16.05
CA TYR A 23 -52.00 -15.18 -17.26
C TYR A 23 -52.40 -13.70 -17.45
N ASN A 24 -51.80 -13.17 -18.53
CA ASN A 24 -52.36 -12.45 -19.70
C ASN A 24 -52.90 -11.02 -19.56
N HIS A 25 -52.23 -10.07 -20.24
CA HIS A 25 -52.82 -9.39 -21.41
C HIS A 25 -51.80 -8.61 -22.28
N LEU A 26 -51.69 -9.06 -23.53
CA LEU A 26 -51.58 -8.34 -24.82
C LEU A 26 -50.81 -7.00 -24.98
N ARG A 27 -49.87 -7.08 -25.94
CA ARG A 27 -49.60 -6.16 -27.07
C ARG A 27 -48.90 -4.81 -26.80
N HIS A 28 -47.63 -4.74 -27.19
CA HIS A 28 -47.23 -3.90 -28.34
C HIS A 28 -45.93 -4.42 -28.99
N ILE A 29 -46.03 -4.66 -30.29
CA ILE A 29 -44.94 -5.11 -31.16
C ILE A 29 -44.12 -3.87 -31.54
N VAL A 30 -42.82 -3.90 -31.28
CA VAL A 30 -41.82 -3.02 -31.90
C VAL A 30 -40.75 -3.92 -32.52
N PRO A 31 -40.56 -3.93 -33.85
CA PRO A 31 -39.52 -4.74 -34.47
C PRO A 31 -38.21 -3.95 -34.46
N LEU A 32 -37.37 -4.19 -33.45
CA LEU A 32 -35.99 -3.71 -33.47
C LEU A 32 -35.02 -4.88 -33.26
N ARG A 33 -34.44 -5.26 -34.40
CA ARG A 33 -33.06 -5.73 -34.56
C ARG A 33 -32.68 -6.95 -33.73
N GLN A 34 -32.75 -8.11 -34.38
CA GLN A 34 -31.95 -9.29 -34.07
C GLN A 34 -30.46 -8.94 -34.08
N ILE A 35 -29.93 -8.49 -32.95
CA ILE A 35 -28.50 -8.50 -32.68
C ILE A 35 -28.23 -9.80 -31.92
N ARG A 36 -27.54 -10.69 -32.64
CA ARG A 36 -26.96 -11.97 -32.23
C ARG A 36 -26.66 -12.07 -30.73
N VAL A 37 -27.50 -12.78 -29.99
CA VAL A 37 -27.18 -13.34 -28.67
C VAL A 37 -26.55 -14.71 -28.90
N SER A 38 -25.28 -14.74 -29.29
CA SER A 38 -24.50 -15.98 -29.43
C SER A 38 -23.03 -15.80 -29.04
N LEU A 39 -22.74 -14.90 -28.09
CA LEU A 39 -21.38 -14.54 -27.69
C LEU A 39 -21.19 -14.43 -26.17
N GLN A 40 -21.89 -15.27 -25.39
CA GLN A 40 -21.75 -15.31 -23.92
C GLN A 40 -21.48 -16.72 -23.35
N ARG A 41 -20.87 -17.62 -24.13
CA ARG A 41 -20.40 -18.94 -23.63
C ARG A 41 -18.92 -19.24 -23.90
N ALA A 42 -18.11 -18.22 -24.24
CA ALA A 42 -16.67 -18.41 -24.49
C ALA A 42 -15.75 -17.95 -23.33
N ASN A 43 -16.23 -17.14 -22.37
CA ASN A 43 -15.33 -16.53 -21.38
C ASN A 43 -15.19 -17.30 -20.05
N THR A 44 -15.85 -18.45 -19.88
CA THR A 44 -15.68 -19.30 -18.68
C THR A 44 -14.64 -20.41 -18.87
N SER A 45 -14.02 -20.54 -20.05
CA SER A 45 -12.96 -21.54 -20.30
C SER A 45 -11.58 -21.13 -19.76
N ALA A 46 -11.40 -19.89 -19.29
CA ALA A 46 -10.11 -19.40 -18.77
C ALA A 46 -9.90 -19.66 -17.26
N VAL A 47 -10.97 -20.00 -16.51
CA VAL A 47 -10.87 -20.21 -15.05
C VAL A 47 -10.40 -21.63 -14.70
N HIS A 48 -10.38 -22.54 -15.68
CA HIS A 48 -9.92 -23.93 -15.51
C HIS A 48 -8.48 -24.16 -16.01
N ALA A 49 -7.65 -23.12 -16.09
CA ALA A 49 -6.19 -23.25 -16.13
C ALA A 49 -5.66 -23.66 -14.73
N LEU A 50 -6.12 -24.83 -14.26
CA LEU A 50 -5.53 -25.53 -13.13
C LEU A 50 -4.18 -26.09 -13.58
N TYR A 51 -3.17 -25.22 -13.65
CA TYR A 51 -1.74 -25.49 -13.55
C TYR A 51 -1.35 -26.95 -13.84
N ASN A 52 -1.15 -27.26 -15.11
CA ASN A 52 -0.42 -28.46 -15.49
C ASN A 52 0.99 -28.34 -14.89
N PHE A 53 1.41 -29.32 -14.09
CA PHE A 53 2.79 -29.43 -13.59
C PHE A 53 3.85 -29.50 -14.70
N THR A 54 3.42 -29.63 -15.95
CA THR A 54 4.25 -29.60 -17.16
C THR A 54 4.44 -28.20 -17.75
N ASP A 55 3.62 -27.21 -17.39
CA ASP A 55 3.63 -25.87 -17.99
C ASP A 55 4.40 -24.83 -17.16
N SER A 56 5.01 -25.22 -16.04
CA SER A 56 6.07 -24.40 -15.44
C SER A 56 7.22 -24.37 -16.45
N ALA A 57 7.31 -23.30 -17.24
CA ALA A 57 8.28 -23.11 -18.33
C ALA A 57 9.76 -23.11 -17.89
N GLU A 58 10.06 -23.53 -16.66
CA GLU A 58 11.40 -23.88 -16.23
C GLU A 58 11.87 -25.09 -17.04
N VAL A 59 12.66 -24.81 -18.07
CA VAL A 59 13.41 -25.80 -18.84
C VAL A 59 14.18 -26.65 -17.82
N ARG A 60 13.71 -27.87 -17.57
CA ARG A 60 14.40 -28.79 -16.67
C ARG A 60 15.75 -29.11 -17.29
N ILE A 61 16.82 -28.58 -16.70
CA ILE A 61 18.18 -28.96 -17.05
C ILE A 61 18.34 -30.43 -16.63
N PRO A 62 18.46 -31.37 -17.58
CA PRO A 62 18.59 -32.78 -17.25
C PRO A 62 19.82 -32.99 -16.37
N GLY A 63 19.65 -33.62 -15.20
CA GLY A 63 20.72 -33.88 -14.23
C GLY A 63 20.79 -32.92 -13.04
N GLN A 64 20.11 -31.77 -13.08
CA GLN A 64 20.06 -30.88 -11.91
C GLN A 64 19.03 -31.42 -10.90
N ARG A 65 19.52 -31.84 -9.73
CA ARG A 65 18.63 -32.27 -8.63
C ARG A 65 17.87 -31.05 -8.10
N ARG A 66 16.54 -31.13 -8.18
CA ARG A 66 15.63 -30.11 -7.63
C ARG A 66 15.89 -29.96 -6.13
N ASN A 67 16.31 -28.76 -5.71
CA ASN A 67 16.50 -28.48 -4.29
C ASN A 67 15.15 -28.27 -3.61
N ARG A 68 14.59 -29.35 -3.05
CA ARG A 68 13.30 -29.33 -2.36
C ARG A 68 13.26 -28.33 -1.19
N GLY A 69 14.42 -28.02 -0.60
CA GLY A 69 14.55 -27.05 0.49
C GLY A 69 14.24 -25.62 0.02
N GLN A 70 14.88 -25.18 -1.06
CA GLN A 70 14.72 -23.82 -1.61
C GLN A 70 13.27 -23.54 -2.01
N LEU A 71 12.65 -24.44 -2.76
CA LEU A 71 11.24 -24.28 -3.17
C LEU A 71 10.25 -24.25 -2.01
N LYS A 72 10.57 -24.96 -0.92
CA LYS A 72 9.77 -24.90 0.33
C LYS A 72 10.01 -23.60 1.08
N LYS A 73 11.17 -22.96 0.92
CA LYS A 73 11.48 -21.64 1.49
C LYS A 73 10.73 -20.56 0.72
N GLU A 74 10.88 -20.51 -0.61
CA GLU A 74 10.16 -19.59 -1.49
C GLU A 74 8.64 -19.68 -1.32
N ALA A 75 8.10 -20.90 -1.23
CA ALA A 75 6.67 -21.08 -0.99
C ALA A 75 6.20 -20.53 0.37
N ARG A 76 7.07 -20.51 1.38
CA ARG A 76 6.76 -19.89 2.68
C ARG A 76 6.83 -18.37 2.58
N GLU A 77 7.87 -17.83 1.95
CA GLU A 77 8.06 -16.39 1.73
C GLU A 77 6.84 -15.80 1.00
N ILE A 78 6.41 -16.42 -0.10
CA ILE A 78 5.20 -15.99 -0.83
C ILE A 78 3.96 -16.04 0.07
N MET A 79 3.79 -17.11 0.87
CA MET A 79 2.65 -17.22 1.78
C MET A 79 2.68 -16.17 2.90
N ASP A 80 3.85 -15.77 3.36
CA ASP A 80 4.01 -14.74 4.38
C ASP A 80 3.70 -13.35 3.81
N VAL A 81 4.12 -13.06 2.57
CA VAL A 81 3.67 -11.87 1.81
C VAL A 81 2.14 -11.87 1.67
N VAL A 82 1.52 -12.99 1.26
CA VAL A 82 0.05 -13.08 1.14
C VAL A 82 -0.65 -12.82 2.46
N ARG A 83 -0.14 -13.37 3.57
CA ARG A 83 -0.70 -13.10 4.90
C ARG A 83 -0.60 -11.63 5.26
N GLY A 84 0.54 -11.00 4.96
CA GLY A 84 0.75 -9.57 5.07
C GLY A 84 -0.29 -8.78 4.30
N LEU A 85 -0.49 -9.08 3.01
CA LEU A 85 -1.51 -8.45 2.17
C LEU A 85 -2.92 -8.56 2.77
N THR A 86 -3.30 -9.73 3.30
CA THR A 86 -4.63 -9.90 3.93
C THR A 86 -4.81 -9.12 5.23
N SER A 87 -3.72 -8.65 5.84
CA SER A 87 -3.76 -7.81 7.06
C SER A 87 -3.77 -6.31 6.76
N MET A 88 -3.50 -5.92 5.51
CA MET A 88 -3.47 -4.51 5.10
C MET A 88 -4.87 -3.90 5.04
N THR A 89 -4.93 -2.60 5.31
CA THR A 89 -6.16 -1.81 5.13
C THR A 89 -6.48 -1.61 3.64
N ALA A 90 -7.73 -1.33 3.31
CA ALA A 90 -8.15 -1.08 1.93
C ALA A 90 -7.38 0.08 1.27
N LYS A 91 -6.98 1.10 2.04
CA LYS A 91 -6.16 2.21 1.54
C LYS A 91 -4.74 1.77 1.19
N GLN A 92 -4.12 0.96 2.04
CA GLN A 92 -2.79 0.41 1.79
C GLN A 92 -2.82 -0.56 0.58
N LEU A 93 -3.86 -1.39 0.47
CA LEU A 93 -4.06 -2.26 -0.70
C LEU A 93 -4.25 -1.44 -1.99
N GLY A 94 -4.93 -0.30 -1.93
CA GLY A 94 -5.06 0.61 -3.06
C GLY A 94 -3.70 1.16 -3.53
N ALA A 95 -2.80 1.48 -2.60
CA ALA A 95 -1.46 1.98 -2.91
C ALA A 95 -0.55 0.94 -3.57
N VAL A 96 -0.81 -0.35 -3.35
CA VAL A 96 -0.03 -1.48 -3.88
C VAL A 96 -0.72 -2.13 -5.08
N SER A 97 -1.93 -1.69 -5.44
CA SER A 97 -2.77 -2.34 -6.43
C SER A 97 -2.16 -2.42 -7.84
N HIS A 98 -1.24 -1.52 -8.19
CA HIS A 98 -0.55 -1.54 -9.48
C HIS A 98 0.55 -2.60 -9.58
N LEU A 99 1.11 -3.04 -8.44
CA LEU A 99 2.08 -4.14 -8.37
C LEU A 99 1.40 -5.52 -8.42
N LEU A 100 0.08 -5.55 -8.24
CA LEU A 100 -0.70 -6.78 -8.16
C LEU A 100 -1.34 -7.14 -9.49
N PRO A 101 -1.41 -8.44 -9.84
CA PRO A 101 -2.12 -8.89 -11.02
C PRO A 101 -3.62 -8.60 -10.93
N PRO A 102 -4.31 -8.46 -12.07
CA PRO A 102 -5.74 -8.19 -12.09
C PRO A 102 -6.53 -9.29 -11.35
N GLY A 103 -7.50 -8.87 -10.54
CA GLY A 103 -8.32 -9.76 -9.70
C GLY A 103 -7.68 -10.20 -8.38
N THR A 104 -6.38 -9.96 -8.16
CA THR A 104 -5.71 -10.32 -6.91
C THR A 104 -6.23 -9.48 -5.73
N VAL A 105 -6.48 -8.19 -5.96
CA VAL A 105 -7.03 -7.28 -4.93
C VAL A 105 -8.39 -7.78 -4.42
N ASP A 106 -9.26 -8.26 -5.31
CA ASP A 106 -10.57 -8.81 -4.94
C ASP A 106 -10.43 -10.11 -4.14
N ALA A 107 -9.52 -11.00 -4.57
CA ALA A 107 -9.22 -12.24 -3.87
C ALA A 107 -8.68 -11.98 -2.45
N VAL A 108 -7.77 -11.02 -2.30
CA VAL A 108 -7.25 -10.56 -1.00
C VAL A 108 -8.38 -10.00 -0.14
N GLY A 109 -9.28 -9.19 -0.73
CA GLY A 109 -10.46 -8.68 -0.02
C GLY A 109 -11.39 -9.78 0.49
N ILE A 110 -11.61 -10.85 -0.29
CA ILE A 110 -12.38 -12.02 0.15
C ILE A 110 -11.67 -12.74 1.29
N ALA A 111 -10.36 -12.97 1.18
CA ALA A 111 -9.55 -13.63 2.20
C ALA A 111 -9.53 -12.84 3.52
N ALA A 112 -9.40 -11.51 3.44
CA ALA A 112 -9.36 -10.62 4.59
C ALA A 112 -10.68 -10.58 5.39
N ARG A 113 -11.83 -10.79 4.73
CA ARG A 113 -13.15 -10.87 5.37
C ARG A 113 -13.38 -12.18 6.14
N LEU A 114 -12.64 -13.23 5.80
CA LEU A 114 -12.79 -14.55 6.42
C LEU A 114 -12.01 -14.64 7.74
N PRO A 115 -12.53 -15.34 8.76
CA PRO A 115 -11.80 -15.52 10.02
C PRO A 115 -10.51 -16.31 9.80
N ARG A 116 -9.46 -15.98 10.58
CA ARG A 116 -8.10 -16.57 10.43
C ARG A 116 -8.07 -18.10 10.56
N SER A 117 -8.98 -18.69 11.36
CA SER A 117 -9.10 -20.14 11.55
C SER A 117 -9.84 -20.86 10.42
N ASN A 118 -10.47 -20.13 9.50
CA ASN A 118 -11.32 -20.70 8.46
C ASN A 118 -10.51 -21.42 7.38
N GLN A 119 -10.90 -22.65 7.03
CA GLN A 119 -10.28 -23.41 5.94
C GLN A 119 -10.47 -22.74 4.58
N GLY A 120 -11.59 -22.05 4.37
CA GLY A 120 -11.85 -21.24 3.19
C GLY A 120 -10.85 -20.09 3.03
N ARG A 121 -10.41 -19.47 4.13
CA ARG A 121 -9.35 -18.44 4.08
C ARG A 121 -8.03 -19.04 3.61
N LYS A 122 -7.62 -20.19 4.17
CA LYS A 122 -6.39 -20.88 3.76
C LYS A 122 -6.40 -21.25 2.27
N ARG A 123 -7.57 -21.67 1.74
CA ARG A 123 -7.74 -21.95 0.31
C ARG A 123 -7.61 -20.70 -0.54
N GLN A 124 -8.16 -19.57 -0.09
CA GLN A 124 -8.02 -18.30 -0.80
C GLN A 124 -6.58 -17.76 -0.75
N GLU A 125 -5.92 -17.81 0.40
CA GLU A 125 -4.49 -17.47 0.51
C GLU A 125 -3.64 -18.32 -0.45
N GLY A 126 -3.94 -19.62 -0.57
CA GLY A 126 -3.28 -20.51 -1.53
C GLY A 126 -3.55 -20.14 -3.00
N LEU A 127 -4.76 -19.68 -3.32
CA LEU A 127 -5.08 -19.18 -4.67
C LEU A 127 -4.28 -17.90 -4.98
N ILE A 128 -4.25 -16.95 -4.04
CA ILE A 128 -3.50 -15.69 -4.19
C ILE A 128 -2.00 -16.00 -4.37
N ALA A 129 -1.42 -16.87 -3.54
CA ALA A 129 -0.02 -17.28 -3.66
C ALA A 129 0.29 -17.88 -5.04
N LYS A 130 -0.65 -18.66 -5.59
CA LYS A 130 -0.54 -19.22 -6.95
C LYS A 130 -0.58 -18.12 -8.02
N MET A 131 -1.42 -17.10 -7.87
CA MET A 131 -1.47 -15.96 -8.79
C MET A 131 -0.16 -15.17 -8.77
N LEU A 132 0.35 -14.86 -7.56
CA LEU A 132 1.59 -14.09 -7.41
C LEU A 132 2.78 -14.81 -8.06
N ARG A 133 2.95 -16.12 -7.80
CA ARG A 133 4.03 -16.91 -8.40
C ARG A 133 3.96 -16.98 -9.93
N GLY A 134 2.77 -16.93 -10.51
CA GLY A 134 2.59 -17.11 -11.95
C GLY A 134 2.75 -15.83 -12.77
N GLN A 135 2.61 -14.67 -12.15
CA GLN A 135 2.44 -13.40 -12.87
C GLN A 135 3.41 -12.29 -12.42
N LEU A 136 4.04 -12.39 -11.24
CA LEU A 136 5.00 -11.39 -10.79
C LEU A 136 6.43 -11.78 -11.16
N THR A 137 7.20 -10.77 -11.53
CA THR A 137 8.66 -10.85 -11.58
C THR A 137 9.26 -10.84 -10.16
N GLU A 138 10.50 -11.31 -10.01
CA GLU A 138 11.21 -11.31 -8.72
C GLU A 138 11.33 -9.88 -8.14
N GLN A 139 11.61 -8.88 -8.98
CA GLN A 139 11.69 -7.47 -8.57
C GLN A 139 10.35 -6.94 -8.04
N GLN A 140 9.22 -7.35 -8.63
CA GLN A 140 7.89 -6.98 -8.14
C GLN A 140 7.59 -7.65 -6.80
N MET A 141 8.04 -8.89 -6.61
CA MET A 141 7.91 -9.60 -5.33
C MET A 141 8.68 -8.90 -4.22
N ASP A 142 9.91 -8.45 -4.48
CA ASP A 142 10.72 -7.72 -3.50
C ASP A 142 10.06 -6.39 -3.08
N LYS A 143 9.53 -5.63 -4.05
CA LYS A 143 8.76 -4.40 -3.78
C LYS A 143 7.50 -4.68 -2.95
N LEU A 144 6.82 -5.78 -3.25
CA LEU A 144 5.62 -6.21 -2.55
C LEU A 144 5.93 -6.60 -1.10
N GLU A 145 7.04 -7.30 -0.87
CA GLU A 145 7.54 -7.62 0.46
C GLU A 145 7.85 -6.34 1.26
N ALA A 146 8.59 -5.40 0.66
CA ALA A 146 8.86 -4.10 1.29
C ALA A 146 7.57 -3.34 1.63
N ALA A 147 6.56 -3.38 0.75
CA ALA A 147 5.26 -2.75 1.00
C ALA A 147 4.51 -3.40 2.17
N VAL A 148 4.57 -4.73 2.28
CA VAL A 148 4.00 -5.47 3.41
C VAL A 148 4.69 -5.08 4.70
N VAL A 149 6.03 -5.04 4.73
CA VAL A 149 6.81 -4.68 5.92
C VAL A 149 6.44 -3.27 6.41
N VAL A 150 6.42 -2.28 5.51
CA VAL A 150 6.03 -0.89 5.84
C VAL A 150 4.60 -0.81 6.38
N ALA A 151 3.67 -1.58 5.80
CA ALA A 151 2.29 -1.61 6.25
C ALA A 151 2.13 -2.25 7.64
N THR A 152 2.90 -3.30 7.93
CA THR A 152 2.83 -4.02 9.22
C THR A 152 3.56 -3.30 10.35
N GLU A 153 4.71 -2.68 10.10
CA GLU A 153 5.55 -2.08 11.14
C GLU A 153 5.20 -0.62 11.41
N HIS A 154 5.08 0.19 10.35
CA HIS A 154 4.91 1.63 10.48
C HIS A 154 3.45 2.08 10.45
N GLN A 155 2.52 1.15 10.16
CA GLN A 155 1.12 1.48 9.83
C GLN A 155 0.99 2.55 8.72
N GLY A 156 2.05 2.69 7.92
CA GLY A 156 2.17 3.71 6.88
C GLY A 156 1.44 3.32 5.59
N ILE A 157 1.30 4.28 4.69
CA ILE A 157 0.96 4.02 3.29
C ILE A 157 2.28 3.81 2.56
N TYR A 158 2.45 2.64 1.95
CA TYR A 158 3.60 2.38 1.09
C TYR A 158 3.62 3.38 -0.06
N ASP A 159 4.78 4.01 -0.27
CA ASP A 159 5.02 4.88 -1.42
C ASP A 159 6.03 4.20 -2.32
N ASP A 160 5.62 3.89 -3.54
CA ASP A 160 6.49 3.25 -4.53
C ASP A 160 7.54 4.27 -5.00
N GLY A 161 8.81 3.95 -4.74
CA GLY A 161 9.96 4.81 -5.04
C GLY A 161 10.07 5.17 -6.52
N ASP A 162 9.68 4.26 -7.41
CA ASP A 162 9.76 4.50 -8.86
C ASP A 162 8.66 5.47 -9.30
N VAL A 163 7.45 5.30 -8.75
CA VAL A 163 6.32 6.20 -9.02
C VAL A 163 6.59 7.57 -8.42
N SER A 164 7.10 7.65 -7.19
CA SER A 164 7.40 8.92 -6.55
C SER A 164 8.52 9.65 -7.31
N GLY A 165 9.63 8.97 -7.62
CA GLY A 165 10.73 9.54 -8.41
C GLY A 165 10.28 10.05 -9.77
N LEU A 166 9.47 9.29 -10.51
CA LEU A 166 8.93 9.71 -11.80
C LEU A 166 8.02 10.96 -11.68
N VAL A 167 7.18 11.01 -10.66
CA VAL A 167 6.34 12.19 -10.37
C VAL A 167 7.20 13.41 -10.05
N GLU A 168 8.31 13.25 -9.33
CA GLU A 168 9.21 14.36 -9.01
C GLU A 168 9.92 14.89 -10.25
N VAL A 169 10.46 14.00 -11.10
CA VAL A 169 11.09 14.36 -12.38
C VAL A 169 10.09 15.12 -13.27
N TRP A 170 8.87 14.61 -13.42
CA TRP A 170 7.86 15.30 -14.23
C TRP A 170 7.42 16.63 -13.62
N ARG A 171 7.27 16.69 -12.30
CA ARG A 171 6.92 17.92 -11.60
C ARG A 171 7.97 19.00 -11.82
N GLU A 172 9.25 18.66 -11.71
CA GLU A 172 10.36 19.59 -11.91
C GLU A 172 10.46 20.02 -13.36
N GLY A 173 10.48 19.08 -14.30
CA GLY A 173 10.54 19.39 -15.74
C GLY A 173 9.36 20.24 -16.22
N LEU A 174 8.13 19.99 -15.73
CA LEU A 174 6.98 20.83 -16.08
C LEU A 174 7.06 22.25 -15.52
N LEU A 175 7.65 22.44 -14.34
CA LEU A 175 7.82 23.77 -13.73
C LEU A 175 8.94 24.55 -14.43
N GLU A 176 10.02 23.87 -14.84
CA GLU A 176 11.13 24.45 -15.60
C GLU A 176 10.77 24.72 -17.07
N GLY A 177 9.73 24.06 -17.59
CA GLY A 177 9.31 24.21 -18.98
C GLY A 177 10.10 23.34 -19.96
N ASP A 178 10.66 22.22 -19.49
CA ASP A 178 11.36 21.24 -20.32
C ASP A 178 10.39 20.64 -21.36
N GLN A 179 10.69 20.88 -22.64
CA GLN A 179 9.87 20.43 -23.75
C GLN A 179 9.82 18.91 -23.88
N ALA A 180 10.87 18.19 -23.45
CA ALA A 180 10.91 16.74 -23.50
C ALA A 180 9.89 16.14 -22.52
N VAL A 181 9.91 16.59 -21.27
CA VAL A 181 8.95 16.17 -20.24
C VAL A 181 7.52 16.59 -20.59
N VAL A 182 7.34 17.78 -21.15
CA VAL A 182 6.04 18.24 -21.66
C VAL A 182 5.53 17.29 -22.75
N ALA A 183 6.34 16.97 -23.75
CA ALA A 183 5.96 16.06 -24.83
C ALA A 183 5.63 14.65 -24.31
N GLU A 184 6.39 14.17 -23.33
CA GLU A 184 6.13 12.88 -22.69
C GLU A 184 4.79 12.87 -21.94
N VAL A 185 4.60 13.78 -20.98
CA VAL A 185 3.41 13.82 -20.11
C VAL A 185 2.12 14.05 -20.91
N TYR A 186 2.15 14.95 -21.91
CA TYR A 186 0.98 15.24 -22.75
C TYR A 186 0.82 14.26 -23.93
N GLY A 187 1.81 13.42 -24.19
CA GLY A 187 1.77 12.39 -25.22
C GLY A 187 0.94 11.17 -24.83
N TYR A 188 0.73 10.95 -23.53
CA TYR A 188 -0.06 9.82 -23.04
C TYR A 188 -1.57 9.98 -23.35
N PRO A 189 -2.31 8.86 -23.52
CA PRO A 189 -3.74 8.90 -23.78
C PRO A 189 -4.53 9.58 -22.65
N ALA A 190 -5.52 10.39 -23.01
CA ALA A 190 -6.41 11.07 -22.05
C ALA A 190 -7.19 10.11 -21.12
N THR A 191 -7.26 8.82 -21.47
CA THR A 191 -7.87 7.77 -20.64
C THR A 191 -7.02 7.36 -19.44
N TRP A 192 -5.73 7.67 -19.43
CA TRP A 192 -4.81 7.24 -18.36
C TRP A 192 -4.65 8.27 -17.26
N GLY A 193 -4.97 9.53 -17.54
CA GLY A 193 -4.59 10.66 -16.71
C GLY A 193 -5.69 11.68 -16.49
N PRO A 194 -5.39 12.69 -15.66
CA PRO A 194 -6.25 13.86 -15.51
C PRO A 194 -6.36 14.64 -16.82
N ASP A 195 -7.39 15.47 -16.93
CA ASP A 195 -7.57 16.37 -18.08
C ASP A 195 -6.32 17.25 -18.31
N HIS A 196 -5.73 17.13 -19.51
CA HIS A 196 -4.54 17.89 -19.91
C HIS A 196 -4.75 19.41 -19.84
N GLN A 197 -5.98 19.90 -19.99
CA GLN A 197 -6.28 21.32 -19.82
C GLN A 197 -6.16 21.76 -18.36
N GLN A 198 -6.66 20.94 -17.43
CA GLN A 198 -6.53 21.20 -15.99
C GLN A 198 -5.06 21.15 -15.57
N LEU A 199 -4.30 20.17 -16.08
CA LEU A 199 -2.86 20.06 -15.78
C LEU A 199 -2.11 21.33 -16.21
N ARG A 200 -2.34 21.81 -17.43
CA ARG A 200 -1.76 23.08 -17.93
C ARG A 200 -2.18 24.30 -17.11
N ALA A 201 -3.42 24.34 -16.63
CA ALA A 201 -3.88 25.42 -15.76
C ALA A 201 -3.13 25.42 -14.43
N VAL A 202 -2.99 24.26 -13.79
CA VAL A 202 -2.27 24.13 -12.51
C VAL A 202 -0.78 24.44 -12.67
N VAL A 203 -0.12 23.97 -13.73
CA VAL A 203 1.30 24.28 -13.99
C VAL A 203 1.51 25.78 -14.13
N ARG A 204 0.66 26.48 -14.89
CA ARG A 204 0.73 27.96 -15.01
C ARG A 204 0.52 28.66 -13.67
N GLN A 205 -0.44 28.20 -12.86
CA GLN A 205 -0.66 28.76 -11.52
C GLN A 205 0.54 28.53 -10.60
N CYS A 206 1.17 27.36 -10.65
CA CYS A 206 2.40 27.07 -9.91
C CYS A 206 3.54 28.02 -10.32
N GLN A 207 3.77 28.18 -11.64
CA GLN A 207 4.83 29.05 -12.16
C GLN A 207 4.61 30.52 -11.75
N GLN A 208 3.38 31.03 -11.86
CA GLN A 208 3.01 32.37 -11.42
C GLN A 208 3.21 32.56 -9.90
N ALA A 209 2.82 31.57 -9.09
CA ALA A 209 3.03 31.63 -7.64
C ALA A 209 4.52 31.63 -7.27
N LEU A 210 5.34 30.83 -7.95
CA LEU A 210 6.79 30.81 -7.74
C LEU A 210 7.47 32.11 -8.17
N GLU A 211 7.04 32.71 -9.27
CA GLU A 211 7.53 34.01 -9.73
C GLU A 211 7.15 35.12 -8.74
N ALA A 212 5.89 35.15 -8.28
CA ALA A 212 5.44 36.11 -7.28
C ALA A 212 6.22 35.99 -5.96
N GLU A 213 6.52 34.76 -5.51
CA GLU A 213 7.35 34.52 -4.32
C GLU A 213 8.80 35.00 -4.52
N ARG A 214 9.37 34.82 -5.72
CA ARG A 214 10.70 35.36 -6.07
C ARG A 214 10.71 36.89 -6.05
N SER A 215 9.69 37.54 -6.61
CA SER A 215 9.57 39.01 -6.60
C SER A 215 9.35 39.55 -5.18
N GLN A 216 8.47 38.94 -4.38
CA GLN A 216 8.21 39.37 -2.99
C GLN A 216 9.40 39.14 -2.05
N GLY A 217 10.20 38.10 -2.30
CA GLY A 217 11.42 37.83 -1.52
C GLY A 217 12.52 38.86 -1.75
N SER A 218 12.56 39.51 -2.91
CA SER A 218 13.53 40.56 -3.23
C SER A 218 13.25 41.90 -2.56
N ASP A 219 11.99 42.19 -2.24
CA ASP A 219 11.54 43.47 -1.67
C ASP A 219 11.43 43.45 -0.14
N ARG A 220 11.80 42.35 0.53
CA ARG A 220 12.01 42.42 1.98
C ARG A 220 13.31 43.18 2.23
N PRO A 221 13.26 44.43 2.74
CA PRO A 221 14.48 45.06 3.23
C PRO A 221 15.08 44.08 4.23
N ARG A 222 16.34 43.71 4.02
CA ARG A 222 17.18 43.20 5.10
C ARG A 222 17.11 44.30 6.14
N ASP A 223 16.23 44.15 7.13
CA ASP A 223 16.33 44.92 8.35
C ASP A 223 17.73 44.64 8.86
N GLU A 224 18.59 45.64 8.66
CA GLU A 224 19.94 45.70 9.15
C GLU A 224 19.85 45.45 10.65
N ILE A 225 20.22 44.25 11.07
CA ILE A 225 20.68 44.02 12.43
C ILE A 225 22.08 44.66 12.49
N SER A 226 22.09 45.99 12.40
CA SER A 226 23.12 46.85 12.97
C SER A 226 22.83 46.91 14.47
N ALA A 227 23.37 45.93 15.19
CA ALA A 227 23.63 46.06 16.62
C ALA A 227 24.83 45.18 16.94
N GLU A 228 25.97 45.82 16.81
CA GLU A 228 27.26 45.46 17.38
C GLU A 228 27.09 44.86 18.79
N SER A 229 27.68 43.70 19.03
CA SER A 229 28.04 43.31 20.39
C SER A 229 29.38 42.58 20.35
N PRO A 230 30.45 43.18 20.90
CA PRO A 230 31.81 42.69 20.76
C PRO A 230 32.09 41.53 21.73
N VAL A 231 32.88 40.59 21.23
CA VAL A 231 33.88 39.76 21.92
C VAL A 231 33.87 39.74 23.46
N ALA A 232 33.42 38.62 24.03
CA ALA A 232 34.02 38.08 25.26
C ALA A 232 34.00 36.56 25.17
N GLY A 233 35.18 35.95 25.28
CA GLY A 233 35.43 34.55 24.98
C GLY A 233 34.72 33.57 25.90
N PHE A 234 34.50 32.38 25.36
CA PHE A 234 34.39 31.18 26.18
C PHE A 234 35.04 30.02 25.45
N SER A 235 36.21 29.66 25.98
CA SER A 235 36.93 28.44 25.71
C SER A 235 36.14 27.24 26.27
N SER A 236 35.86 26.24 25.44
CA SER A 236 35.60 24.86 25.91
C SER A 236 35.58 23.92 24.70
N SER A 237 36.72 23.29 24.42
CA SER A 237 37.06 21.93 24.88
C SER A 237 36.40 20.85 24.03
N SER A 238 37.21 20.37 23.09
CA SER A 238 37.20 19.01 22.56
C SER A 238 36.92 17.96 23.64
N SER A 239 35.84 17.20 23.49
CA SER A 239 35.64 15.94 24.20
C SER A 239 35.56 14.81 23.19
N SER A 240 36.70 14.14 23.09
CA SER A 240 36.87 12.78 22.61
C SER A 240 35.93 11.82 23.36
N SER A 241 35.01 11.16 22.66
CA SER A 241 34.26 10.02 23.19
C SER A 241 35.15 8.78 23.15
N SER A 242 35.64 8.43 24.33
CA SER A 242 36.35 7.19 24.65
C SER A 242 35.44 5.97 24.50
N SER A 243 35.99 4.96 23.85
CA SER A 243 35.53 3.58 23.82
C SER A 243 35.50 2.98 25.23
N SER A 244 34.31 2.67 25.77
CA SER A 244 34.19 1.80 26.95
C SER A 244 33.97 0.36 26.51
N SER A 245 35.05 -0.40 26.54
CA SER A 245 35.08 -1.85 26.54
C SER A 245 34.43 -2.39 27.82
N THR A 246 33.21 -2.91 27.69
CA THR A 246 32.56 -3.72 28.73
C THR A 246 33.07 -5.15 28.63
N ASP A 247 33.94 -5.50 29.56
CA ASP A 247 34.33 -6.86 29.92
C ASP A 247 33.10 -7.61 30.43
N VAL A 248 32.63 -8.61 29.67
CA VAL A 248 31.51 -9.47 30.06
C VAL A 248 32.11 -10.75 30.61
N SER A 249 32.20 -10.79 31.93
CA SER A 249 32.65 -11.93 32.70
C SER A 249 31.67 -13.10 32.53
N HIS A 250 32.24 -14.25 32.17
CA HIS A 250 31.57 -15.51 31.93
C HIS A 250 31.28 -16.21 33.26
N GLY A 251 29.99 -16.36 33.61
CA GLY A 251 29.57 -17.09 34.80
C GLY A 251 28.11 -17.54 34.71
N GLY A 252 27.93 -18.81 34.33
CA GLY A 252 26.92 -19.76 34.82
C GLY A 252 25.47 -19.32 35.04
N ASP A 253 24.62 -19.93 34.21
CA ASP A 253 23.28 -20.45 34.51
C ASP A 253 22.07 -19.50 34.40
N ASP A 254 21.21 -19.85 33.42
CA ASP A 254 19.81 -19.47 33.16
C ASP A 254 19.49 -18.07 32.59
N PRO A 255 19.65 -17.86 31.25
CA PRO A 255 19.36 -16.58 30.57
C PRO A 255 17.87 -16.23 30.43
N GLU A 256 16.94 -17.08 30.89
CA GLU A 256 15.49 -16.81 30.77
C GLU A 256 14.91 -16.00 31.94
N GLU A 257 15.51 -16.06 33.14
CA GLU A 257 14.99 -15.32 34.30
C GLU A 257 15.37 -13.82 34.29
N ASP A 258 16.57 -13.48 33.80
CA ASP A 258 17.02 -12.08 33.72
C ASP A 258 16.24 -11.26 32.68
N LEU A 259 15.85 -11.88 31.56
CA LEU A 259 15.04 -11.20 30.53
C LEU A 259 13.63 -10.86 31.03
N ALA A 260 13.04 -11.73 31.87
CA ALA A 260 11.74 -11.47 32.49
C ALA A 260 11.81 -10.33 33.52
N ALA A 261 12.88 -10.27 34.31
CA ALA A 261 13.12 -9.19 35.27
C ALA A 261 13.32 -7.83 34.57
N ILE A 262 14.12 -7.79 33.49
CA ILE A 262 14.37 -6.56 32.72
C ILE A 262 13.09 -6.06 32.03
N LEU A 263 12.25 -6.95 31.49
CA LEU A 263 10.96 -6.58 30.89
C LEU A 263 9.94 -6.10 31.93
N ALA A 264 9.92 -6.70 33.12
CA ALA A 264 9.04 -6.27 34.21
C ALA A 264 9.45 -4.89 34.77
N GLU A 265 10.75 -4.60 34.86
CA GLU A 265 11.24 -3.29 35.31
C GLU A 265 11.01 -2.19 34.26
N ALA A 266 11.14 -2.51 32.96
CA ALA A 266 10.77 -1.59 31.89
C ALA A 266 9.27 -1.27 31.88
N ALA A 267 8.42 -2.27 32.15
CA ALA A 267 6.97 -2.06 32.28
C ALA A 267 6.63 -1.17 33.50
N ALA A 268 7.29 -1.36 34.64
CA ALA A 268 7.10 -0.55 35.84
C ALA A 268 7.52 0.92 35.64
N ARG A 269 8.59 1.19 34.87
CA ARG A 269 8.99 2.56 34.51
C ARG A 269 8.04 3.25 33.52
N SER A 270 7.30 2.48 32.71
CA SER A 270 6.34 3.04 31.75
C SER A 270 4.93 3.32 32.33
N GLY A 271 4.66 2.85 33.55
CA GLY A 271 3.31 2.78 34.13
C GLY A 271 2.78 3.99 34.90
N ALA A 272 3.52 5.10 35.01
CA ALA A 272 3.11 6.27 35.81
C ALA A 272 2.93 7.54 34.96
N GLY A 273 1.89 7.54 34.11
CA GLY A 273 1.59 8.67 33.23
C GLY A 273 0.11 8.86 32.90
N ARG A 274 -0.82 8.37 33.74
CA ARG A 274 -2.24 8.75 33.67
C ARG A 274 -2.45 10.15 34.26
N GLY A 275 -1.84 11.13 33.61
CA GLY A 275 -2.14 12.54 33.77
C GLY A 275 -2.52 13.08 32.40
N SER A 276 -3.79 12.93 32.02
CA SER A 276 -4.39 13.71 30.92
C SER A 276 -4.48 15.17 31.38
N ALA A 277 -3.31 15.79 31.57
CA ALA A 277 -3.17 17.20 31.72
C ALA A 277 -3.59 17.78 30.38
N LYS A 278 -4.76 18.40 30.40
CA LYS A 278 -5.34 19.23 29.36
C LYS A 278 -4.39 20.42 29.14
N VAL A 279 -3.25 20.18 28.49
CA VAL A 279 -2.32 21.22 28.04
C VAL A 279 -3.11 22.00 27.02
N ARG A 280 -3.73 23.08 27.48
CA ARG A 280 -4.32 24.13 26.64
C ARG A 280 -3.19 24.63 25.77
N GLY A 281 -3.14 24.07 24.57
CA GLY A 281 -2.08 24.28 23.61
C GLY A 281 -1.87 25.77 23.38
N LEU A 282 -0.65 26.22 23.66
CA LEU A 282 -0.06 27.31 22.90
C LEU A 282 -0.25 26.95 21.44
N ARG A 283 -1.20 27.63 20.79
CA ARG A 283 -1.38 27.59 19.35
C ARG A 283 -0.09 28.19 18.78
N LYS A 284 0.92 27.36 18.53
CA LYS A 284 2.06 27.73 17.69
C LYS A 284 1.43 28.35 16.45
N HIS A 285 1.61 29.66 16.28
CA HIS A 285 1.10 30.37 15.13
C HIS A 285 1.75 29.72 13.91
N LYS A 286 0.99 28.85 13.24
CA LYS A 286 1.45 28.14 12.06
C LYS A 286 1.70 29.24 11.03
N THR A 287 2.96 29.50 10.73
CA THR A 287 3.34 30.43 9.67
C THR A 287 2.57 30.02 8.42
N PRO A 288 1.93 30.98 7.72
CA PRO A 288 1.17 30.65 6.52
C PRO A 288 2.12 29.95 5.54
N GLU A 289 1.79 28.71 5.16
CA GLU A 289 2.56 27.99 4.15
C GLU A 289 2.50 28.80 2.85
N PRO A 290 3.62 28.95 2.12
CA PRO A 290 3.62 29.65 0.84
C PRO A 290 2.61 29.01 -0.11
N PRO A 291 1.80 29.81 -0.84
CA PRO A 291 0.75 29.31 -1.71
C PRO A 291 1.28 28.34 -2.78
N SER A 292 2.53 28.51 -3.22
CA SER A 292 3.21 27.60 -4.16
C SER A 292 3.21 26.15 -3.68
N ARG A 293 3.44 25.89 -2.38
CA ARG A 293 3.53 24.53 -1.82
C ARG A 293 2.21 23.76 -1.88
N ALA A 294 1.08 24.44 -1.78
CA ALA A 294 -0.23 23.79 -1.91
C ALA A 294 -0.50 23.37 -3.36
N LEU A 295 -0.14 24.23 -4.32
CA LEU A 295 -0.29 23.97 -5.74
C LEU A 295 0.66 22.85 -6.21
N ILE A 296 1.91 22.86 -5.76
CA ILE A 296 2.90 21.80 -6.08
C ILE A 296 2.43 20.42 -5.58
N ARG A 297 1.83 20.34 -4.38
CA ARG A 297 1.22 19.10 -3.89
C ARG A 297 0.03 18.65 -4.74
N THR A 298 -0.76 19.60 -5.23
CA THR A 298 -1.90 19.32 -6.11
C THR A 298 -1.42 18.79 -7.46
N LEU A 299 -0.37 19.38 -8.02
CA LEU A 299 0.29 18.91 -9.24
C LEU A 299 0.79 17.47 -9.07
N GLY A 300 1.51 17.16 -7.99
CA GLY A 300 1.97 15.79 -7.72
C GLY A 300 0.82 14.77 -7.60
N LYS A 301 -0.29 15.15 -6.97
CA LYS A 301 -1.49 14.29 -6.89
C LYS A 301 -2.12 14.02 -8.26
N MET A 302 -2.11 15.01 -9.15
CA MET A 302 -2.62 14.87 -10.51
C MET A 302 -1.71 13.98 -11.38
N LEU A 303 -0.39 14.08 -11.21
CA LEU A 303 0.59 13.30 -11.97
C LEU A 303 0.69 11.84 -11.52
N ARG A 304 0.44 11.56 -10.23
CA ARG A 304 0.61 10.22 -9.66
C ARG A 304 -0.14 9.10 -10.40
N PRO A 305 -1.45 9.22 -10.73
CA PRO A 305 -2.15 8.18 -11.49
C PRO A 305 -1.51 7.86 -12.84
N LEU A 306 -1.00 8.88 -13.53
CA LEU A 306 -0.32 8.74 -14.81
C LEU A 306 1.03 8.02 -14.61
N ALA A 307 1.81 8.41 -13.61
CA ALA A 307 3.08 7.76 -13.28
C ALA A 307 2.90 6.30 -12.90
N THR A 308 1.88 5.99 -12.09
CA THR A 308 1.54 4.61 -11.72
C THR A 308 1.25 3.74 -12.95
N ARG A 309 0.56 4.28 -13.97
CA ARG A 309 0.28 3.55 -15.21
C ARG A 309 1.54 3.34 -16.05
N VAL A 310 2.39 4.36 -16.18
CA VAL A 310 3.65 4.25 -16.93
C VAL A 310 4.57 3.20 -16.31
N VAL A 311 4.71 3.18 -14.98
CA VAL A 311 5.48 2.14 -14.28
C VAL A 311 4.85 0.75 -14.46
N GLN A 312 3.52 0.67 -14.45
CA GLN A 312 2.80 -0.59 -14.67
C GLN A 312 3.02 -1.14 -16.08
N GLU A 313 2.99 -0.30 -17.11
CA GLU A 313 3.21 -0.72 -18.50
C GLU A 313 4.67 -1.00 -18.81
N GLY A 314 5.61 -0.25 -18.22
CA GLY A 314 7.04 -0.54 -18.36
C GLY A 314 7.48 -1.83 -17.69
N SER A 315 6.64 -2.43 -16.84
CA SER A 315 6.92 -3.70 -16.15
C SER A 315 6.32 -4.93 -16.87
N MET A 316 5.52 -4.74 -17.92
CA MET A 316 4.92 -5.82 -18.73
C MET A 316 5.83 -6.20 -19.89
#